data_AF-A0A6I9YJ82-F1
#
_entry.id   AF-A0A6I9YJ82-F1
#
_cell.length_a   1.000
_cell.length_b   1.000
_cell.length_c   1.000
_cell.angle_alpha   90.00
_cell.angle_beta   90.00
_cell.angle_gamma   90.00
#
_symmetry.space_group_name_H-M   'P 1'
#
loop_
_entity.id
_entity.type
_entity.pdbx_description
1 polymer ?
#
loop_
_entity_poly.entity_id
_entity_poly.type
_entity_poly.pdbx_seq_one_letter_code
_entity_poly.pdbx_strand_id
1 'polypeptide(L)'
;MTTELVSTSYELVDSIRPKKAIRAPLRILDPARSKLSTVETKRIISVLDETIFKIELVSVFSHVIENLDDFKPFLGPDLTGAFREHLRLSNILECMLSHPEEENMLYIGSGKGTFFGLVDPDGHLTLHVQGLKSSVRNILRLLYTNTVACQALKEVSYTRDPSVHKFIHCLSKQRGFLFEQLLTTPLEEKEKSRFLYEVFQRDKKNTETAATLEDELTAAVQNRDEEKKYKVEMEIENWVQKYDIEMIEKQEQVVLAPRLSSVSHVHPAPVPPVYKMSYS
;
A
#
# COMPACT_ATOMS: atom_id res chain seq x y z
N MET A 1 33.83 19.11 5.53
CA MET A 1 34.37 18.74 4.21
C MET A 1 34.17 17.26 4.04
N THR A 2 33.13 16.93 3.28
CA THR A 2 32.61 15.60 2.98
C THR A 2 33.11 15.19 1.60
N THR A 3 33.86 14.11 1.52
CA THR A 3 34.17 13.36 0.29
C THR A 3 33.42 12.03 0.44
N GLU A 4 32.30 11.84 -0.25
CA GLU A 4 32.18 11.27 -1.60
C GLU A 4 32.77 9.86 -1.75
N LEU A 5 32.01 9.02 -2.48
CA LEU A 5 32.25 7.63 -2.90
C LEU A 5 31.81 6.61 -1.82
N VAL A 6 30.83 5.74 -2.01
CA VAL A 6 30.45 4.94 -3.19
C VAL A 6 28.96 4.63 -3.12
N SER A 7 28.16 5.17 -4.03
CA SER A 7 26.74 4.80 -4.22
C SER A 7 26.51 4.61 -5.72
N THR A 8 27.10 3.54 -6.26
CA THR A 8 26.95 3.19 -7.67
C THR A 8 27.21 1.70 -7.86
N SER A 9 26.26 0.85 -7.45
CA SER A 9 26.26 -0.55 -7.91
C SER A 9 24.88 -1.23 -7.95
N TYR A 10 23.78 -0.57 -7.58
CA TYR A 10 22.47 -1.24 -7.51
C TYR A 10 21.51 -1.03 -8.69
N GLU A 11 21.85 -0.24 -9.71
CA GLU A 11 20.88 0.09 -10.79
C GLU A 11 21.01 -0.71 -12.09
N LEU A 12 21.92 -1.67 -12.22
CA LEU A 12 22.19 -2.32 -13.51
C LEU A 12 21.76 -3.80 -13.63
N VAL A 13 20.71 -4.25 -12.94
CA VAL A 13 20.24 -5.66 -13.05
C VAL A 13 18.76 -5.81 -13.42
N ASP A 14 18.01 -4.72 -13.68
CA ASP A 14 16.56 -4.84 -13.97
C ASP A 14 16.15 -4.79 -15.46
N SER A 15 17.10 -4.77 -16.40
CA SER A 15 16.79 -4.56 -17.83
C SER A 15 16.66 -5.83 -18.70
N ILE A 16 16.84 -7.03 -18.14
CA ILE A 16 16.75 -8.28 -18.94
C ILE A 16 15.79 -9.28 -18.29
N ARG A 17 14.52 -8.91 -18.22
CA ARG A 17 13.43 -9.88 -18.09
C ARG A 17 12.50 -9.71 -19.29
N PRO A 18 12.22 -10.76 -20.08
CA PRO A 18 11.30 -10.64 -21.20
C PRO A 18 9.91 -10.33 -20.64
N LYS A 19 9.50 -9.04 -20.72
CA LYS A 19 8.18 -8.51 -20.30
C LYS A 19 6.99 -9.26 -20.93
N LYS A 20 7.23 -10.12 -21.93
CA LYS A 20 6.23 -10.93 -22.64
C LYS A 20 5.82 -12.20 -21.87
N ALA A 21 6.68 -12.78 -21.03
CA ALA A 21 6.38 -14.06 -20.37
C ALA A 21 5.47 -13.92 -19.12
N ILE A 22 5.50 -12.76 -18.44
CA ILE A 22 4.72 -12.52 -17.22
C ILE A 22 3.24 -12.18 -17.53
N ARG A 23 2.94 -11.66 -18.73
CA ARG A 23 1.56 -11.31 -19.10
C ARG A 23 0.66 -12.52 -19.34
N ALA A 24 1.20 -13.64 -19.79
CA ALA A 24 0.39 -14.84 -20.06
C ALA A 24 -0.15 -15.51 -18.77
N PRO A 25 0.63 -15.67 -17.68
CA PRO A 25 0.14 -16.16 -16.40
C PRO A 25 -0.92 -15.27 -15.75
N LEU A 26 -0.82 -13.95 -15.87
CA LEU A 26 -1.73 -13.03 -15.18
C LEU A 26 -3.12 -12.94 -15.83
N ARG A 27 -3.26 -13.36 -17.09
CA ARG A 27 -4.57 -13.41 -17.77
C ARG A 27 -5.57 -14.34 -17.12
N ILE A 28 -5.12 -15.32 -16.33
CA ILE A 28 -6.00 -16.20 -15.55
C ILE A 28 -6.77 -15.45 -14.44
N LEU A 29 -6.34 -14.23 -14.11
CA LEU A 29 -6.98 -13.41 -13.09
C LEU A 29 -8.15 -12.58 -13.64
N ASP A 30 -8.15 -12.32 -14.95
CA ASP A 30 -9.17 -11.56 -15.65
C ASP A 30 -10.27 -12.51 -16.15
N PRO A 31 -11.56 -12.08 -16.17
CA PRO A 31 -12.60 -12.88 -16.79
C PRO A 31 -12.29 -13.16 -18.26
N ALA A 32 -12.51 -14.40 -18.71
CA ALA A 32 -12.21 -14.78 -20.09
C ALA A 32 -13.15 -14.10 -21.10
N ARG A 33 -14.33 -13.66 -20.65
CA ARG A 33 -15.36 -13.00 -21.46
C ARG A 33 -15.44 -11.53 -21.08
N SER A 34 -15.69 -10.68 -22.09
CA SER A 34 -15.89 -9.24 -21.88
C SER A 34 -17.36 -8.80 -21.93
N LYS A 35 -18.28 -9.72 -22.24
CA LYS A 35 -19.72 -9.42 -22.41
C LYS A 35 -20.59 -10.48 -21.74
N LEU A 36 -21.66 -10.02 -21.11
CA LEU A 36 -22.70 -10.88 -20.56
C LEU A 36 -23.53 -11.50 -21.70
N SER A 37 -23.69 -12.82 -21.70
CA SER A 37 -24.45 -13.54 -22.73
C SER A 37 -25.92 -13.73 -22.35
N THR A 38 -26.21 -14.06 -21.10
CA THR A 38 -27.54 -14.39 -20.59
C THR A 38 -28.39 -13.14 -20.36
N VAL A 39 -29.71 -13.27 -20.53
CA VAL A 39 -30.66 -12.16 -20.33
C VAL A 39 -30.74 -11.79 -18.85
N GLU A 40 -30.67 -12.77 -17.96
CA GLU A 40 -30.76 -12.62 -16.51
C GLU A 40 -29.62 -11.75 -15.97
N THR A 41 -28.37 -12.03 -16.36
CA THR A 41 -27.22 -11.23 -15.93
C THR A 41 -27.23 -9.81 -16.51
N LYS A 42 -27.68 -9.65 -17.76
CA LYS A 42 -27.93 -8.32 -18.35
C LYS A 42 -28.99 -7.55 -17.57
N ARG A 43 -30.07 -8.21 -17.13
CA ARG A 43 -31.13 -7.59 -16.32
C ARG A 43 -30.60 -7.13 -14.96
N ILE A 44 -29.78 -7.94 -14.28
CA ILE A 44 -29.16 -7.57 -13.00
C ILE A 44 -28.39 -6.25 -13.12
N ILE A 45 -27.53 -6.13 -14.14
CA ILE A 45 -26.76 -4.90 -14.38
C ILE A 45 -27.67 -3.75 -14.78
N SER A 46 -28.66 -3.98 -15.64
CA SER A 46 -29.63 -2.96 -16.06
C SER A 46 -30.40 -2.38 -14.87
N VAL A 47 -30.80 -3.20 -13.90
CA VAL A 47 -31.48 -2.73 -12.68
C VAL A 47 -30.55 -1.83 -11.87
N LEU A 48 -29.27 -2.18 -11.76
CA LEU A 48 -28.29 -1.37 -11.06
C LEU A 48 -28.00 -0.04 -11.78
N ASP A 49 -27.81 -0.07 -13.11
CA ASP A 49 -27.63 1.11 -13.94
C ASP A 49 -28.84 2.05 -13.83
N GLU A 50 -30.06 1.50 -13.88
CA GLU A 50 -31.30 2.27 -13.71
C GLU A 50 -31.43 2.84 -12.28
N THR A 51 -30.99 2.09 -11.26
CA THR A 51 -31.01 2.55 -9.87
C THR A 51 -30.04 3.70 -9.64
N ILE A 52 -28.81 3.58 -10.15
CA ILE A 52 -27.80 4.66 -10.10
C ILE A 52 -28.35 5.91 -10.77
N PHE A 53 -28.90 5.77 -11.98
CA PHE A 53 -29.48 6.89 -12.72
C PHE A 53 -30.63 7.57 -11.95
N LYS A 54 -31.53 6.81 -11.31
CA LYS A 54 -32.60 7.38 -10.47
C LYS A 54 -32.03 8.16 -9.28
N ILE A 55 -31.01 7.62 -8.61
CA ILE A 55 -30.36 8.30 -7.48
C ILE A 55 -29.68 9.59 -7.95
N GLU A 56 -29.01 9.58 -9.09
CA GLU A 56 -28.40 10.75 -9.71
C GLU A 56 -29.43 11.87 -9.97
N LEU A 57 -30.62 11.52 -10.47
CA LEU A 57 -31.69 12.49 -10.70
C LEU A 57 -32.30 13.00 -9.40
N VAL A 58 -32.70 12.11 -8.48
CA VAL A 58 -33.36 12.51 -7.23
C VAL A 58 -32.44 13.38 -6.37
N SER A 59 -31.13 13.13 -6.40
CA SER A 59 -30.14 13.88 -5.61
C SER A 59 -30.06 15.38 -5.92
N VAL A 60 -30.53 15.82 -7.09
CA VAL A 60 -30.52 17.25 -7.47
C VAL A 60 -31.87 17.93 -7.28
N PHE A 61 -32.90 17.19 -6.82
CA PHE A 61 -34.27 17.73 -6.71
C PHE A 61 -34.35 18.95 -5.82
N SER A 62 -33.68 18.97 -4.66
CA SER A 62 -33.70 20.13 -3.76
C SER A 62 -33.20 21.40 -4.46
N HIS A 63 -32.05 21.31 -5.14
CA HIS A 63 -31.50 22.44 -5.89
C HIS A 63 -32.41 22.91 -7.03
N VAL A 64 -33.02 21.96 -7.75
CA VAL A 64 -33.97 22.27 -8.84
C VAL A 64 -35.25 22.94 -8.30
N ILE A 65 -35.71 22.53 -7.11
CA ILE A 65 -36.89 23.11 -6.46
C ILE A 65 -36.61 24.54 -6.00
N GLU A 66 -35.43 24.80 -5.42
CA GLU A 66 -34.99 26.14 -5.00
C GLU A 66 -34.87 27.10 -6.20
N ASN A 67 -34.45 26.61 -7.36
CA ASN A 67 -34.19 27.41 -8.56
C ASN A 67 -35.20 27.11 -9.69
N LEU A 68 -36.43 26.73 -9.33
CA LEU A 68 -37.40 26.17 -10.27
C LEU A 68 -37.69 27.08 -11.47
N ASP A 69 -37.62 28.39 -11.29
CA ASP A 69 -37.87 29.37 -12.33
C ASP A 69 -36.86 29.29 -13.48
N ASP A 70 -35.59 28.98 -13.19
CA ASP A 70 -34.53 28.80 -14.18
C ASP A 70 -34.70 27.49 -14.97
N PHE A 71 -35.31 26.48 -14.33
CA PHE A 71 -35.52 25.16 -14.94
C PHE A 71 -36.84 25.05 -15.71
N LYS A 72 -37.83 25.94 -15.47
CA LYS A 72 -39.14 25.95 -16.15
C LYS A 72 -39.07 25.74 -17.67
N PRO A 73 -38.16 26.39 -18.42
CA PRO A 73 -38.08 26.21 -19.88
C PRO A 73 -37.77 24.77 -20.30
N PHE A 74 -37.00 24.03 -19.50
CA PHE A 74 -36.59 22.65 -19.79
C PHE A 74 -37.59 21.62 -19.25
N LEU A 75 -38.20 21.92 -18.10
CA LEU A 75 -39.16 21.05 -17.44
C LEU A 75 -40.52 21.01 -18.15
N GLY A 76 -41.02 22.17 -18.57
CA GLY A 76 -42.40 22.30 -19.04
C GLY A 76 -43.42 22.25 -17.89
N PRO A 77 -44.70 22.55 -18.19
CA PRO A 77 -45.72 22.81 -17.17
C PRO A 77 -46.00 21.62 -16.25
N ASP A 78 -46.04 20.41 -16.81
CA ASP A 78 -46.37 19.18 -16.05
C ASP A 78 -45.28 18.83 -15.02
N LEU A 79 -44.01 18.88 -15.42
CA LEU A 79 -42.89 18.64 -14.51
C LEU A 79 -42.76 19.76 -13.49
N THR A 80 -42.88 21.03 -13.91
CA THR A 80 -42.88 22.15 -12.98
C THR A 80 -43.99 22.02 -11.94
N GLY A 81 -45.20 21.62 -12.35
CA GLY A 81 -46.31 21.31 -11.45
C GLY A 81 -46.00 20.17 -10.50
N ALA A 82 -45.40 19.08 -11.00
CA ALA A 82 -45.00 17.94 -10.18
C ALA A 82 -43.94 18.31 -9.12
N PHE A 83 -42.97 19.15 -9.45
CA PHE A 83 -41.99 19.66 -8.48
C PHE A 83 -42.62 20.58 -7.44
N ARG A 84 -43.57 21.45 -7.82
CA ARG A 84 -44.33 22.28 -6.85
C ARG A 84 -45.15 21.44 -5.89
N GLU A 85 -45.82 20.41 -6.39
CA GLU A 85 -46.58 19.49 -5.55
C GLU A 85 -45.67 18.69 -4.62
N HIS A 86 -44.51 18.24 -5.12
CA HIS A 86 -43.51 17.58 -4.28
C HIS A 86 -43.02 18.51 -3.16
N LEU A 87 -42.71 19.77 -3.46
CA LEU A 87 -42.33 20.76 -2.44
C LEU A 87 -43.46 20.98 -1.42
N ARG A 88 -44.72 21.10 -1.87
CA ARG A 88 -45.88 21.23 -0.98
C ARG A 88 -45.99 20.04 -0.02
N LEU A 89 -45.83 18.82 -0.52
CA LEU A 89 -45.86 17.59 0.28
C LEU A 89 -44.67 17.52 1.25
N SER A 90 -43.47 17.93 0.82
CA SER A 90 -42.28 18.00 1.67
C SER A 90 -42.48 18.97 2.84
N ASN A 91 -43.00 20.17 2.58
CA ASN A 91 -43.25 21.17 3.62
C ASN A 91 -44.29 20.68 4.63
N ILE A 92 -45.35 20.00 4.18
CA ILE A 92 -46.34 19.42 5.09
C ILE A 92 -45.70 18.36 5.99
N LEU A 93 -44.88 17.48 5.41
CA LEU A 93 -44.14 16.46 6.17
C LEU A 93 -43.19 17.09 7.20
N GLU A 94 -42.46 18.13 6.81
CA GLU A 94 -41.56 18.87 7.70
C GLU A 94 -42.31 19.55 8.84
N CYS A 95 -43.48 20.15 8.57
CA CYS A 95 -44.33 20.75 9.60
C CYS A 95 -44.80 19.72 10.64
N MET A 96 -45.29 18.55 10.22
CA MET A 96 -45.70 17.46 11.13
C MET A 96 -44.52 16.95 11.96
N LEU A 97 -43.35 16.78 11.34
CA LEU A 97 -42.15 16.34 12.05
C LEU A 97 -41.63 17.37 13.07
N SER A 98 -41.93 18.65 12.86
CA SER A 98 -41.53 19.73 13.77
C SER A 98 -42.46 19.90 14.98
N HIS A 99 -43.69 19.36 14.93
CA HIS A 99 -44.70 19.48 16.00
C HIS A 99 -45.28 18.12 16.43
N PRO A 100 -44.44 17.14 16.85
CA PRO A 100 -44.90 15.78 17.12
C PRO A 100 -45.84 15.66 18.35
N GLU A 101 -45.81 16.64 19.26
CA GLU A 101 -46.60 16.62 20.50
C GLU A 101 -48.09 16.97 20.29
N GLU A 102 -48.43 17.71 19.22
CA GLU A 102 -49.81 18.09 18.91
C GLU A 102 -50.59 16.97 18.21
N GLU A 103 -49.91 15.97 17.63
CA GLU A 103 -50.49 14.88 16.83
C GLU A 103 -50.50 13.51 17.55
N ASN A 104 -50.35 13.45 18.88
CA ASN A 104 -50.35 12.18 19.67
C ASN A 104 -49.27 11.15 19.24
N MET A 105 -48.12 11.60 18.74
CA MET A 105 -47.07 10.72 18.22
C MET A 105 -46.08 10.27 19.30
N LEU A 106 -45.99 8.95 19.54
CA LEU A 106 -45.02 8.36 20.49
C LEU A 106 -43.69 8.04 19.79
N TYR A 107 -42.59 8.70 20.20
CA TYR A 107 -41.25 8.51 19.64
C TYR A 107 -40.45 7.44 20.40
N ILE A 108 -40.20 6.27 19.80
CA ILE A 108 -39.43 5.17 20.44
C ILE A 108 -38.01 5.00 19.87
N GLY A 109 -37.66 5.65 18.75
CA GLY A 109 -36.28 5.73 18.25
C GLY A 109 -36.14 5.57 16.73
N SER A 110 -34.90 5.68 16.24
CA SER A 110 -34.57 5.61 14.81
C SER A 110 -33.53 4.51 14.54
N GLY A 111 -33.89 3.53 13.70
CA GLY A 111 -33.00 2.44 13.29
C GLY A 111 -33.21 2.03 11.83
N LYS A 112 -32.16 2.14 11.01
CA LYS A 112 -32.07 1.67 9.61
C LYS A 112 -33.05 2.29 8.61
N GLY A 113 -33.23 3.62 8.64
CA GLY A 113 -33.95 4.36 7.58
C GLY A 113 -35.43 3.97 7.41
N THR A 114 -35.94 3.15 8.32
CA THR A 114 -37.35 2.82 8.47
C THR A 114 -37.71 3.35 9.84
N PHE A 115 -38.75 4.18 9.93
CA PHE A 115 -39.24 4.64 11.20
C PHE A 115 -39.82 3.44 11.94
N PHE A 116 -39.04 2.76 12.79
CA PHE A 116 -39.53 1.64 13.59
C PHE A 116 -39.94 2.19 14.95
N GLY A 117 -41.24 2.37 15.16
CA GLY A 117 -41.79 2.72 16.47
C GLY A 117 -42.46 4.09 16.59
N LEU A 118 -43.02 4.66 15.50
CA LEU A 118 -44.07 5.67 15.62
C LEU A 118 -45.37 4.91 15.60
N VAL A 119 -46.07 4.92 16.73
CA VAL A 119 -47.49 4.59 16.72
C VAL A 119 -48.15 5.84 16.14
N ASP A 120 -48.45 5.79 14.84
CA ASP A 120 -49.26 6.77 14.10
C ASP A 120 -50.69 6.22 14.14
N PRO A 121 -51.50 6.53 15.18
CA PRO A 121 -52.77 5.85 15.43
C PRO A 121 -53.76 6.13 14.29
N ASP A 122 -53.64 7.30 13.67
CA ASP A 122 -54.52 7.81 12.63
C ASP A 122 -53.97 7.60 11.21
N GLY A 123 -52.69 7.20 11.07
CA GLY A 123 -52.06 6.89 9.78
C GLY A 123 -51.63 8.12 8.95
N HIS A 124 -51.70 9.33 9.50
CA HIS A 124 -51.46 10.58 8.79
C HIS A 124 -50.00 10.71 8.33
N LEU A 125 -49.04 10.42 9.20
CA LEU A 125 -47.63 10.48 8.84
C LEU A 125 -47.29 9.46 7.76
N THR A 126 -47.81 8.23 7.92
CA THR A 126 -47.62 7.15 6.96
C THR A 126 -48.16 7.55 5.58
N LEU A 127 -49.34 8.17 5.54
CA LEU A 127 -49.97 8.67 4.33
C LEU A 127 -49.09 9.75 3.65
N HIS A 128 -48.58 10.71 4.42
CA HIS A 128 -47.74 11.79 3.89
C HIS A 128 -46.38 11.29 3.38
N VAL A 129 -45.72 10.38 4.10
CA VAL A 129 -44.50 9.71 3.62
C VAL A 129 -44.76 8.97 2.31
N GLN A 130 -45.90 8.28 2.20
CA GLN A 130 -46.27 7.58 0.98
C GLN A 130 -46.63 8.55 -0.16
N GLY A 131 -47.25 9.69 0.15
CA GLY A 131 -47.48 10.79 -0.77
C GLY A 131 -46.17 11.32 -1.36
N LEU A 132 -45.17 11.55 -0.50
CA LEU A 132 -43.85 12.00 -0.92
C LEU A 132 -43.11 10.96 -1.79
N LYS A 133 -43.16 9.68 -1.40
CA LYS A 133 -42.64 8.58 -2.24
C LYS A 133 -43.33 8.54 -3.61
N SER A 134 -44.63 8.79 -3.65
CA SER A 134 -45.42 8.80 -4.89
C SER A 134 -45.11 10.01 -5.76
N SER A 135 -44.88 11.18 -5.18
CA SER A 135 -44.49 12.37 -5.94
C SER A 135 -43.09 12.22 -6.56
N VAL A 136 -42.11 11.66 -5.84
CA VAL A 136 -40.79 11.32 -6.41
C VAL A 136 -40.93 10.36 -7.60
N ARG A 137 -41.73 9.29 -7.46
CA ARG A 137 -41.98 8.35 -8.56
C ARG A 137 -42.66 9.01 -9.76
N ASN A 138 -43.60 9.92 -9.51
CA ASN A 138 -44.28 10.66 -10.57
C ASN A 138 -43.31 11.59 -11.32
N ILE A 139 -42.48 12.34 -10.59
CA ILE A 139 -41.45 13.21 -11.18
C ILE A 139 -40.49 12.39 -12.04
N LEU A 140 -39.97 11.27 -11.50
CA LEU A 140 -39.08 10.38 -12.25
C LEU A 140 -39.76 9.88 -13.54
N ARG A 141 -41.01 9.42 -13.47
CA ARG A 141 -41.77 8.97 -14.65
C ARG A 141 -41.85 10.06 -15.72
N LEU A 142 -42.14 11.30 -15.33
CA LEU A 142 -42.20 12.44 -16.26
C LEU A 142 -40.81 12.81 -16.82
N LEU A 143 -39.76 12.72 -16.00
CA LEU A 143 -38.38 12.93 -16.46
C LEU A 143 -37.96 11.89 -17.51
N TYR A 144 -38.32 10.62 -17.34
CA TYR A 144 -38.03 9.58 -18.34
C TYR A 144 -38.67 9.86 -19.70
N THR A 145 -39.81 10.56 -19.72
CA THR A 145 -40.46 10.98 -20.98
C THR A 145 -39.88 12.28 -21.57
N ASN A 146 -39.10 13.03 -20.79
CA ASN A 146 -38.48 14.30 -21.20
C ASN A 146 -36.95 14.24 -21.05
N THR A 147 -36.27 13.85 -22.13
CA THR A 147 -34.81 13.72 -22.18
C THR A 147 -34.08 15.07 -22.01
N VAL A 148 -34.69 16.18 -22.43
CA VAL A 148 -34.13 17.53 -22.28
C VAL A 148 -34.08 17.93 -20.80
N ALA A 149 -35.17 17.69 -20.07
CA ALA A 149 -35.20 17.90 -18.61
C ALA A 149 -34.16 17.03 -17.90
N CYS A 150 -34.02 15.76 -18.29
CA CYS A 150 -32.97 14.89 -17.74
C CYS A 150 -31.57 15.45 -17.96
N GLN A 151 -31.28 15.99 -19.15
CA GLN A 151 -29.97 16.58 -19.43
C GLN A 151 -29.74 17.83 -18.59
N ALA A 152 -30.73 18.72 -18.48
CA ALA A 152 -30.63 19.91 -17.64
C ALA A 152 -30.32 19.57 -16.18
N LEU A 153 -30.94 18.52 -15.64
CA LEU A 153 -30.68 18.02 -14.28
C LEU A 153 -29.27 17.43 -14.12
N LYS A 154 -28.70 16.84 -15.18
CA LYS A 154 -27.32 16.32 -15.15
C LYS A 154 -26.28 17.42 -15.11
N GLU A 155 -26.52 18.54 -15.79
CA GLU A 155 -25.58 19.68 -15.78
C GLU A 155 -25.37 20.24 -14.37
N VAL A 156 -26.39 20.17 -13.51
CA VAL A 156 -26.29 20.60 -12.09
C VAL A 156 -25.87 19.48 -11.14
N SER A 157 -25.31 18.39 -11.64
CA SER A 157 -24.77 17.29 -10.81
C SER A 157 -23.73 17.70 -9.78
N TYR A 158 -23.04 18.83 -9.98
CA TYR A 158 -22.03 19.36 -9.08
C TYR A 158 -22.61 19.97 -7.78
N THR A 159 -23.92 20.24 -7.73
CA THR A 159 -24.58 20.84 -6.55
C THR A 159 -24.90 19.83 -5.46
N ARG A 160 -24.68 18.53 -5.75
CA ARG A 160 -24.96 17.43 -4.82
C ARG A 160 -24.08 17.52 -3.58
N ASP A 161 -24.64 17.07 -2.46
CA ASP A 161 -23.88 16.86 -1.24
C ASP A 161 -22.69 15.90 -1.48
N PRO A 162 -21.50 16.16 -0.91
CA PRO A 162 -20.33 15.30 -1.06
C PRO A 162 -20.56 13.84 -0.65
N SER A 163 -21.43 13.57 0.32
CA SER A 163 -21.79 12.22 0.76
C SER A 163 -22.57 11.47 -0.32
N VAL A 164 -23.48 12.17 -1.01
CA VAL A 164 -24.23 11.61 -2.14
C VAL A 164 -23.31 11.33 -3.33
N HIS A 165 -22.36 12.23 -3.61
CA HIS A 165 -21.36 12.00 -4.66
C HIS A 165 -20.52 10.74 -4.38
N LYS A 166 -20.04 10.59 -3.14
CA LYS A 166 -19.32 9.38 -2.70
C LYS A 166 -20.18 8.12 -2.81
N PHE A 167 -21.46 8.22 -2.45
CA PHE A 167 -22.39 7.10 -2.53
C PHE A 167 -22.61 6.64 -3.98
N ILE A 168 -22.90 7.56 -4.91
CA ILE A 168 -23.05 7.26 -6.34
C ILE A 168 -21.75 6.66 -6.90
N HIS A 169 -20.59 7.24 -6.57
CA HIS A 169 -19.30 6.69 -6.98
C HIS A 169 -19.08 5.25 -6.47
N CYS A 170 -19.45 4.97 -5.21
CA CYS A 170 -19.39 3.63 -4.64
C CYS A 170 -20.31 2.65 -5.40
N LEU A 171 -21.54 3.05 -5.72
CA LEU A 171 -22.47 2.24 -6.52
C LEU A 171 -21.91 1.95 -7.92
N SER A 172 -21.32 2.94 -8.58
CA SER A 172 -20.68 2.76 -9.89
C SER A 172 -19.49 1.79 -9.82
N LYS A 173 -18.69 1.86 -8.74
CA LYS A 173 -17.62 0.88 -8.50
C LYS A 173 -18.19 -0.53 -8.24
N GLN A 174 -19.22 -0.65 -7.42
CA GLN A 174 -19.90 -1.92 -7.16
C GLN A 174 -20.52 -2.51 -8.43
N ARG A 175 -21.05 -1.66 -9.31
CA ARG A 175 -21.54 -2.07 -10.64
C ARG A 175 -20.44 -2.67 -11.49
N GLY A 176 -19.25 -2.07 -11.49
CA GLY A 176 -18.06 -2.63 -12.16
C GLY A 176 -17.66 -3.99 -11.59
N PHE A 177 -17.60 -4.09 -10.26
CA PHE A 177 -17.29 -5.33 -9.56
C PHE A 177 -18.31 -6.45 -9.86
N LEU A 178 -19.60 -6.14 -9.76
CA LEU A 178 -20.67 -7.10 -10.06
C LEU A 178 -20.63 -7.55 -11.53
N PHE A 179 -20.31 -6.64 -12.45
CA PHE A 179 -20.15 -6.98 -13.86
C PHE A 179 -19.02 -7.99 -14.06
N GLU A 180 -17.86 -7.79 -13.42
CA GLU A 180 -16.76 -8.76 -13.43
C GLU A 180 -17.19 -10.11 -12.85
N GLN A 181 -17.86 -10.11 -11.69
CA GLN A 181 -18.37 -11.34 -11.08
C GLN A 181 -19.35 -12.11 -11.97
N LEU A 182 -20.20 -11.41 -12.73
CA LEU A 182 -21.15 -12.02 -13.65
C LEU A 182 -20.49 -12.50 -14.96
N LEU A 183 -19.27 -12.06 -15.26
CA LEU A 183 -18.46 -12.57 -16.38
C LEU A 183 -17.68 -13.83 -15.99
N THR A 184 -17.33 -13.97 -14.71
CA THR A 184 -16.51 -15.08 -14.20
C THR A 184 -17.32 -16.35 -14.04
N THR A 185 -16.86 -17.44 -14.64
CA THR A 185 -17.49 -18.76 -14.44
C THR A 185 -17.01 -19.42 -13.14
N PRO A 186 -17.78 -20.34 -12.54
CA PRO A 186 -17.33 -21.09 -11.35
C PRO A 186 -16.03 -21.87 -11.57
N LEU A 187 -15.78 -22.30 -12.82
CA LEU A 187 -14.53 -22.98 -13.19
C LEU A 187 -13.35 -22.01 -13.22
N GLU A 188 -13.52 -20.84 -13.85
CA GLU A 188 -12.52 -19.77 -13.88
C GLU A 188 -12.13 -19.32 -12.47
N GLU A 189 -13.10 -19.16 -11.57
CA GLU A 189 -12.85 -18.80 -10.17
C GLU A 189 -12.00 -19.85 -9.43
N LYS A 190 -12.28 -21.14 -9.68
CA LYS A 190 -11.50 -22.25 -9.12
C LYS A 190 -10.08 -22.31 -9.68
N GLU A 191 -9.91 -22.03 -10.97
CA GLU A 191 -8.60 -21.96 -11.63
C GLU A 191 -7.78 -20.78 -11.11
N LYS A 192 -8.39 -19.60 -10.98
CA LYS A 192 -7.81 -18.41 -10.36
C LYS A 192 -7.35 -18.68 -8.92
N SER A 193 -8.22 -19.30 -8.12
CA SER A 193 -7.91 -19.68 -6.73
C SER A 193 -6.72 -20.62 -6.66
N ARG A 194 -6.66 -21.63 -7.54
CA ARG A 194 -5.54 -22.58 -7.60
C ARG A 194 -4.23 -21.88 -7.99
N PHE A 195 -4.28 -21.04 -9.02
CA PHE A 195 -3.10 -20.31 -9.48
C PHE A 195 -2.56 -19.38 -8.39
N LEU A 196 -3.42 -18.64 -7.70
CA LEU A 196 -3.01 -17.77 -6.59
C LEU A 196 -2.38 -18.57 -5.45
N TYR A 197 -2.92 -19.74 -5.13
CA TYR A 197 -2.32 -20.64 -4.14
C TYR A 197 -0.93 -21.14 -4.56
N GLU A 198 -0.76 -21.54 -5.82
CA GLU A 198 0.55 -21.95 -6.35
C GLU A 198 1.57 -20.81 -6.36
N VAL A 199 1.14 -19.59 -6.71
CA VAL A 199 1.97 -18.38 -6.63
C VAL A 199 2.41 -18.14 -5.19
N PHE A 200 1.48 -18.18 -4.24
CA PHE A 200 1.75 -18.00 -2.82
C PHE A 200 2.77 -19.01 -2.28
N GLN A 201 2.62 -20.30 -2.64
CA GLN A 201 3.58 -21.31 -2.19
C GLN A 201 4.98 -21.11 -2.75
N ARG A 202 5.08 -20.70 -4.03
CA ARG A 202 6.38 -20.36 -4.63
C ARG A 202 7.00 -19.15 -3.96
N ASP A 203 6.20 -18.13 -3.68
CA ASP A 203 6.66 -16.91 -3.00
C ASP A 203 7.19 -17.21 -1.60
N LYS A 204 6.47 -18.03 -0.84
CA LYS A 204 6.92 -18.53 0.46
C LYS A 204 8.26 -19.26 0.37
N LYS A 205 8.39 -20.25 -0.53
CA LYS A 205 9.65 -21.01 -0.69
C LYS A 205 10.81 -20.12 -1.14
N ASN A 206 10.55 -19.18 -2.04
CA ASN A 206 11.56 -18.21 -2.48
C ASN A 206 12.02 -17.32 -1.33
N THR A 207 11.10 -16.88 -0.47
CA THR A 207 11.41 -16.09 0.74
C THR A 207 12.28 -16.88 1.71
N GLU A 208 11.95 -18.14 1.96
CA GLU A 208 12.76 -19.04 2.82
C GLU A 208 14.16 -19.29 2.24
N THR A 209 14.26 -19.48 0.92
CA THR A 209 15.55 -19.68 0.24
C THR A 209 16.39 -18.41 0.28
N ALA A 210 15.78 -17.23 0.07
CA ALA A 210 16.46 -15.95 0.16
C ALA A 210 17.04 -15.72 1.56
N ALA A 211 16.25 -15.97 2.61
CA ALA A 211 16.72 -15.87 3.99
C ALA A 211 17.91 -16.81 4.27
N THR A 212 17.84 -18.06 3.79
CA THR A 212 18.95 -19.03 3.95
C THR A 212 20.23 -18.55 3.25
N LEU A 213 20.12 -18.01 2.04
CA LEU A 213 21.25 -17.48 1.30
C LEU A 213 21.83 -16.21 1.93
N GLU A 214 20.98 -15.37 2.53
CA GLU A 214 21.42 -14.19 3.29
C GLU A 214 22.21 -14.61 4.54
N ASP A 215 21.78 -15.65 5.25
CA ASP A 215 22.51 -16.22 6.39
C ASP A 215 23.86 -16.82 5.94
N GLU A 216 23.88 -17.62 4.87
CA GLU A 216 25.11 -18.20 4.31
C GLU A 216 26.09 -17.13 3.85
N LEU A 217 25.60 -16.07 3.18
CA LEU A 217 26.42 -14.95 2.75
C LEU A 217 27.01 -14.21 3.95
N THR A 218 26.21 -13.96 4.98
CA THR A 218 26.67 -13.31 6.22
C THR A 218 27.75 -14.12 6.90
N ALA A 219 27.56 -15.44 7.03
CA ALA A 219 28.55 -16.35 7.59
C ALA A 219 29.83 -16.40 6.76
N ALA A 220 29.73 -16.45 5.42
CA ALA A 220 30.89 -16.46 4.53
C ALA A 220 31.69 -15.15 4.60
N VAL A 221 31.00 -14.00 4.71
CA VAL A 221 31.64 -12.69 4.91
C VAL A 221 32.38 -12.65 6.25
N GLN A 222 31.74 -13.08 7.34
CA GLN A 222 32.35 -13.14 8.66
C GLN A 222 33.60 -14.03 8.67
N ASN A 223 33.51 -15.26 8.17
CA ASN A 223 34.64 -16.19 8.13
C ASN A 223 35.83 -15.63 7.31
N ARG A 224 35.54 -14.97 6.17
CA ARG A 224 36.59 -14.31 5.37
C ARG A 224 37.25 -13.16 6.13
N ASP A 225 36.47 -12.38 6.86
CA ASP A 225 36.98 -11.24 7.62
C ASP A 225 37.77 -11.69 8.87
N GLU A 226 37.36 -12.80 9.51
CA GLU A 226 38.13 -13.50 10.55
C GLU A 226 39.45 -14.05 10.01
N GLU A 227 39.45 -14.72 8.84
CA GLU A 227 40.68 -15.24 8.22
C GLU A 227 41.67 -14.11 7.91
N LYS A 228 41.18 -12.96 7.41
CA LYS A 228 42.02 -11.78 7.20
C LYS A 228 42.58 -11.24 8.51
N LYS A 229 41.77 -11.19 9.57
CA LYS A 229 42.22 -10.75 10.90
C LYS A 229 43.33 -11.65 11.44
N TYR A 230 43.15 -12.98 11.39
CA TYR A 230 44.17 -13.94 11.81
C TYR A 230 45.48 -13.80 11.02
N LYS A 231 45.41 -13.61 9.69
CA LYS A 231 46.61 -13.38 8.86
C LYS A 231 47.35 -12.11 9.27
N VAL A 232 46.63 -11.02 9.48
CA VAL A 232 47.22 -9.74 9.94
C VAL A 232 47.83 -9.88 11.33
N GLU A 233 47.15 -10.54 12.27
CA GLU A 233 47.67 -10.79 13.63
C GLU A 233 48.95 -11.63 13.59
N MET A 234 48.98 -12.72 12.81
CA MET A 234 50.20 -13.53 12.65
C MET A 234 51.36 -12.75 12.01
N GLU A 235 51.07 -11.91 11.01
CA GLU A 235 52.11 -11.04 10.42
C GLU A 235 52.68 -10.09 11.48
N ILE A 236 51.82 -9.43 12.26
CA ILE A 236 52.24 -8.54 13.36
C ILE A 236 53.13 -9.30 14.36
N GLU A 237 52.72 -10.48 14.81
CA GLU A 237 53.51 -11.31 15.73
C GLU A 237 54.89 -11.65 15.16
N ASN A 238 54.96 -12.03 13.88
CA ASN A 238 56.22 -12.35 13.21
C ASN A 238 57.15 -11.11 13.12
N TRP A 239 56.61 -9.93 12.77
CA TRP A 239 57.37 -8.69 12.75
C TRP A 239 57.92 -8.31 14.14
N VAL A 240 57.12 -8.49 15.19
CA VAL A 240 57.54 -8.23 16.58
C VAL A 240 58.65 -9.20 16.99
N GLN A 241 58.49 -10.50 16.76
CA GLN A 241 59.52 -11.50 17.08
C GLN A 241 60.84 -11.21 16.37
N LYS A 242 60.78 -10.87 15.08
CA LYS A 242 61.96 -10.50 14.31
C LYS A 242 62.66 -9.26 14.90
N TYR A 243 61.88 -8.25 15.25
CA TYR A 243 62.40 -7.04 15.89
C TYR A 243 63.08 -7.36 17.23
N ASP A 244 62.45 -8.17 18.08
CA ASP A 244 63.00 -8.55 19.38
C ASP A 244 64.33 -9.32 19.24
N ILE A 245 64.42 -10.24 18.27
CA ILE A 245 65.67 -10.96 17.96
C ILE A 245 66.76 -9.99 17.51
N GLU A 246 66.47 -9.12 16.54
CA GLU A 246 67.43 -8.12 16.05
C GLU A 246 67.92 -7.18 17.18
N MET A 247 67.03 -6.84 18.11
CA MET A 247 67.37 -6.03 19.28
C MET A 247 68.27 -6.78 20.27
N ILE A 248 67.99 -8.06 20.54
CA ILE A 248 68.85 -8.92 21.39
C ILE A 248 70.25 -9.04 20.78
N GLU A 249 70.34 -9.30 19.48
CA GLU A 249 71.63 -9.41 18.78
C GLU A 249 72.43 -8.10 18.85
N LYS A 250 71.77 -6.94 18.68
CA LYS A 250 72.42 -5.64 18.85
C LYS A 250 72.87 -5.41 20.30
N GLN A 251 72.08 -5.83 21.28
CA GLN A 251 72.41 -5.71 22.70
C GLN A 251 73.63 -6.58 23.06
N GLU A 252 73.71 -7.82 22.55
CA GLU A 252 74.87 -8.70 22.71
C GLU A 252 76.12 -8.10 22.09
N GLN A 253 76.03 -7.52 20.88
CA GLN A 253 77.16 -6.84 20.23
C GLN A 253 77.68 -5.64 21.07
N VAL A 254 76.78 -4.86 21.66
CA VAL A 254 77.14 -3.74 22.55
C VAL A 254 77.77 -4.22 23.86
N VAL A 255 77.32 -5.36 24.42
CA VAL A 255 77.88 -5.95 25.65
C VAL A 255 79.21 -6.67 25.42
N LEU A 256 79.46 -7.20 24.21
CA LEU A 256 80.70 -7.86 23.83
C LEU A 256 81.82 -6.87 23.45
N ALA A 257 81.47 -5.66 22.98
CA ALA A 257 82.44 -4.65 22.57
C ALA A 257 83.47 -4.21 23.65
N PRO A 258 83.15 -4.13 24.97
CA PRO A 258 84.13 -3.76 26.00
C PRO A 258 85.06 -4.91 26.44
N ARG A 259 84.81 -6.17 26.04
CA ARG A 259 85.62 -7.32 26.52
C ARG A 259 86.89 -7.59 25.70
N LEU A 260 87.03 -6.97 24.53
CA LEU A 260 88.22 -7.11 23.69
C LEU A 260 89.28 -6.03 23.92
N SER A 261 89.04 -5.03 24.79
CA SER A 261 89.98 -3.93 25.02
C SER A 261 90.92 -4.10 26.23
N SER A 262 90.96 -5.26 26.91
CA SER A 262 91.73 -5.40 28.16
C SER A 262 92.75 -6.55 28.25
N VAL A 263 93.14 -7.20 27.13
CA VAL A 263 94.21 -8.21 27.17
C VAL A 263 95.26 -7.97 26.09
N SER A 264 96.22 -7.10 26.38
CA SER A 264 97.59 -7.21 25.85
C SER A 264 98.51 -6.21 26.55
N HIS A 265 99.26 -6.65 27.57
CA HIS A 265 100.66 -6.29 27.84
C HIS A 265 101.19 -7.16 28.99
N VAL A 266 101.88 -8.25 28.65
CA VAL A 266 102.71 -9.02 29.60
C VAL A 266 104.13 -9.05 29.04
N HIS A 267 105.04 -8.36 29.71
CA HIS A 267 106.49 -8.37 29.45
C HIS A 267 107.12 -9.65 30.03
N PRO A 268 108.09 -10.29 29.34
CA PRO A 268 108.80 -11.47 29.86
C PRO A 268 109.99 -11.09 30.76
N ALA A 269 110.22 -11.91 31.80
CA ALA A 269 111.30 -11.78 32.78
C ALA A 269 112.63 -12.41 32.29
N PRO A 270 113.82 -11.97 32.78
CA PRO A 270 115.12 -12.41 32.28
C PRO A 270 115.73 -13.61 33.05
N VAL A 271 116.53 -14.40 32.32
CA VAL A 271 117.22 -15.63 32.76
C VAL A 271 118.57 -15.30 33.44
N PRO A 272 118.96 -15.98 34.54
CA PRO A 272 120.22 -15.71 35.26
C PRO A 272 121.46 -16.42 34.67
N PRO A 273 122.70 -15.91 34.87
CA PRO A 273 123.92 -16.44 34.26
C PRO A 273 124.66 -17.48 35.12
N VAL A 274 125.38 -18.36 34.41
CA VAL A 274 126.19 -19.49 34.91
C VAL A 274 127.52 -19.02 35.49
N TYR A 275 127.84 -19.42 36.72
CA TYR A 275 129.13 -19.20 37.37
C TYR A 275 130.20 -20.16 36.83
N LYS A 276 131.36 -19.61 36.42
CA LYS A 276 132.61 -20.37 36.25
C LYS A 276 133.46 -20.23 37.51
N MET A 277 133.90 -21.36 38.06
CA MET A 277 134.91 -21.45 39.12
C MET A 277 136.28 -21.01 38.61
N SER A 278 137.05 -20.33 39.46
CA SER A 278 138.50 -20.18 39.32
C SER A 278 139.13 -20.12 40.71
N TYR A 279 140.19 -20.89 40.86
CA TYR A 279 140.96 -21.21 42.06
C TYR A 279 141.68 -20.00 42.66
N SER A 280 141.73 -19.93 44.00
CA SER A 280 142.93 -19.88 44.86
C SER A 280 142.57 -19.39 46.26
#